data_AF-A0A2M7NT80-F1
#
_entry.id   AF-A0A2M7NT80-F1
#
_cell.length_a   1.000
_cell.length_b   1.000
_cell.length_c   1.000
_cell.angle_alpha   90.00
_cell.angle_beta   90.00
_cell.angle_gamma   90.00
#
_symmetry.space_group_name_H-M   'P 1'
#
loop_
_entity.id
_entity.type
_entity.pdbx_description
1 polymer ?
#
loop_
_entity_poly.entity_id
_entity_poly.type
_entity_poly.pdbx_seq_one_letter_code
_entity_poly.pdbx_strand_id
1 'polypeptide(L)'
;MVSNNRKVASFDEICRAIQEVYTSEFYTDLFKHAVVRLWTVFKIKYNPEKGFRGIMVEDMINDTIEAFLKEGGRNWYMNKHPDFRKQIISALDSVISNTLSMELVKTYDTFELLENDSEMSFDDSNYKDLLSACHEELKSMGATDLELLLFEPYIINEMKRNDLSQLLGISNEELTNIKKRINRKLPFIKEKLKVLNYEK
;
A
#
# COMPACT_ATOMS: atom_id res chain seq x y z
N MET A 1 -33.80 9.61 -25.90
CA MET A 1 -33.51 8.76 -24.72
C MET A 1 -32.80 7.51 -25.22
N VAL A 2 -31.51 7.37 -24.95
CA VAL A 2 -30.75 6.17 -25.37
C VAL A 2 -31.07 5.08 -24.35
N SER A 3 -31.93 4.14 -24.73
CA SER A 3 -32.21 2.92 -23.97
C SER A 3 -30.88 2.19 -23.75
N ASN A 4 -30.37 2.23 -22.53
CA ASN A 4 -29.08 1.65 -22.16
C ASN A 4 -29.26 0.12 -22.13
N ASN A 5 -29.17 -0.52 -23.30
CA ASN A 5 -29.35 -1.95 -23.52
C ASN A 5 -28.14 -2.75 -22.97
N ARG A 6 -27.85 -2.56 -21.68
CA ARG A 6 -26.78 -3.29 -20.98
C ARG A 6 -27.32 -4.68 -20.68
N LYS A 7 -26.84 -5.69 -21.41
CA LYS A 7 -27.06 -7.09 -21.05
C LYS A 7 -26.23 -7.38 -19.81
N VAL A 8 -26.91 -7.37 -18.66
CA VAL A 8 -26.36 -7.77 -17.38
C VAL A 8 -26.71 -9.24 -17.17
N ALA A 9 -25.73 -10.04 -16.78
CA ALA A 9 -25.97 -11.44 -16.45
C ALA A 9 -26.91 -11.56 -15.25
N SER A 10 -27.81 -12.54 -15.29
CA SER A 10 -28.59 -12.91 -14.11
C SER A 10 -27.70 -13.54 -13.03
N PHE A 11 -28.19 -13.60 -11.80
CA PHE A 11 -27.49 -14.24 -10.71
C PHE A 11 -27.14 -15.71 -11.03
N ASP A 12 -28.08 -16.47 -11.60
CA ASP A 12 -27.86 -17.86 -12.02
C ASP A 12 -26.82 -17.99 -13.14
N GLU A 13 -26.73 -17.01 -14.04
CA GLU A 13 -25.68 -16.96 -15.06
C GLU A 13 -24.31 -16.70 -14.44
N ILE A 14 -24.22 -15.81 -13.46
CA ILE A 14 -22.98 -15.54 -12.71
C ILE A 14 -22.54 -16.77 -11.92
N CYS A 15 -23.44 -17.40 -11.17
CA CYS A 15 -23.14 -18.61 -10.40
C CYS A 15 -22.61 -19.75 -11.29
N ARG A 16 -23.25 -20.00 -12.44
CA ARG A 16 -22.78 -21.00 -13.41
C ARG A 16 -21.42 -20.63 -13.99
N ALA A 17 -21.22 -19.36 -14.36
CA ALA A 17 -19.95 -18.90 -14.88
C ALA A 17 -18.82 -19.04 -13.86
N ILE A 18 -19.06 -18.73 -12.58
CA ILE A 18 -18.08 -18.95 -11.49
C ILE A 18 -17.73 -20.44 -11.38
N GLN A 19 -18.73 -21.32 -11.34
CA GLN A 19 -18.49 -22.77 -11.26
C GLN A 19 -17.68 -23.31 -12.43
N GLU A 20 -17.85 -22.74 -13.63
CA GLU A 20 -17.11 -23.13 -14.83
C GLU A 20 -15.67 -22.61 -14.82
N VAL A 21 -15.46 -21.35 -14.43
CA VAL A 21 -14.14 -20.70 -14.59
C VAL A 21 -13.24 -20.77 -13.36
N TYR A 22 -13.80 -20.90 -12.16
CA TYR A 22 -13.07 -20.85 -10.89
C TYR A 22 -12.43 -22.20 -10.54
N THR A 23 -11.45 -22.58 -11.36
CA THR A 23 -10.63 -23.77 -11.17
C THR A 23 -9.41 -23.49 -10.30
N SER A 24 -8.73 -24.53 -9.80
CA SER A 24 -7.47 -24.39 -9.07
C SER A 24 -6.36 -23.70 -9.91
N GLU A 25 -6.35 -23.95 -11.22
CA GLU A 25 -5.47 -23.26 -12.17
C GLU A 25 -5.78 -21.77 -12.20
N PHE A 26 -7.05 -21.40 -12.38
CA PHE A 26 -7.44 -20.00 -12.44
C PHE A 26 -7.24 -19.27 -11.10
N TYR A 27 -7.46 -19.95 -9.98
CA TYR A 27 -7.12 -19.42 -8.66
C TYR A 27 -5.63 -19.10 -8.54
N THR A 28 -4.76 -19.98 -9.03
CA THR A 28 -3.31 -19.75 -9.06
C THR A 28 -2.96 -18.53 -9.89
N ASP A 29 -3.65 -18.32 -11.02
CA ASP A 29 -3.46 -17.14 -11.86
C ASP A 29 -3.93 -15.85 -11.16
N LEU A 30 -5.06 -15.89 -10.46
CA LEU A 30 -5.55 -14.76 -9.66
C LEU A 30 -4.57 -14.40 -8.54
N PHE A 31 -4.02 -15.41 -7.85
CA PHE A 31 -3.02 -15.20 -6.81
C PHE A 31 -1.76 -14.54 -7.36
N LYS A 32 -1.20 -15.08 -8.44
CA LYS A 32 -0.02 -14.48 -9.11
C LYS A 32 -0.30 -13.06 -9.58
N HIS A 33 -1.47 -12.83 -10.19
CA HIS A 33 -1.90 -11.51 -10.64
C HIS A 33 -1.95 -10.52 -9.48
N ALA A 34 -2.58 -10.88 -8.37
CA ALA A 34 -2.66 -10.04 -7.18
C ALA A 34 -1.26 -9.69 -6.63
N VAL A 35 -0.38 -10.67 -6.45
CA VAL A 35 1.00 -10.45 -5.99
C VAL A 35 1.77 -9.51 -6.92
N VAL A 36 1.68 -9.73 -8.24
CA VAL A 36 2.30 -8.85 -9.24
C VAL A 36 1.71 -7.45 -9.18
N ARG A 37 0.40 -7.31 -8.99
CA ARG A 37 -0.28 -6.02 -8.88
C ARG A 37 0.18 -5.24 -7.64
N LEU A 38 0.26 -5.91 -6.48
CA LEU A 38 0.80 -5.34 -5.24
C LEU A 38 2.20 -4.77 -5.46
N TRP A 39 3.07 -5.53 -6.13
CA TRP A 39 4.44 -5.06 -6.42
C TRP A 39 4.48 -3.95 -7.46
N THR A 40 3.85 -4.13 -8.62
CA THR A 40 4.05 -3.25 -9.77
C THR A 40 3.38 -1.89 -9.59
N VAL A 41 2.18 -1.88 -9.00
CA VAL A 41 1.37 -0.66 -8.85
C VAL A 41 1.54 -0.01 -7.49
N PHE A 42 1.57 -0.82 -6.42
CA PHE A 42 1.61 -0.30 -5.05
C PHE A 42 2.99 -0.37 -4.41
N LYS A 43 3.99 -0.97 -5.08
CA LYS A 43 5.35 -1.17 -4.57
C LYS A 43 5.40 -1.97 -3.27
N ILE A 44 4.41 -2.82 -3.03
CA ILE A 44 4.31 -3.69 -1.86
C ILE A 44 4.88 -5.05 -2.21
N LYS A 45 5.91 -5.48 -1.47
CA LYS A 45 6.41 -6.86 -1.54
C LYS A 45 5.53 -7.76 -0.69
N TYR A 46 4.81 -8.68 -1.34
CA TYR A 46 3.92 -9.62 -0.64
C TYR A 46 4.70 -10.64 0.19
N ASN A 47 4.24 -10.89 1.42
CA ASN A 47 4.73 -11.97 2.29
C ASN A 47 3.60 -12.99 2.49
N PRO A 48 3.76 -14.25 2.03
CA PRO A 48 2.71 -15.27 2.14
C PRO A 48 2.40 -15.72 3.57
N GLU A 49 3.30 -15.48 4.54
CA GLU A 49 3.07 -15.85 5.94
C GLU A 49 2.31 -14.78 6.72
N LYS A 50 2.37 -13.52 6.29
CA LYS A 50 1.83 -12.36 7.02
C LYS A 50 0.78 -11.56 6.24
N GLY A 51 0.69 -11.77 4.94
CA GLY A 51 -0.14 -10.97 4.05
C GLY A 51 0.28 -9.51 4.02
N PHE A 52 -0.62 -8.66 3.54
CA PHE A 52 -0.55 -7.22 3.73
C PHE A 52 -1.31 -6.85 5.00
N ARG A 53 -0.58 -6.58 6.09
CA ARG A 53 -1.16 -6.21 7.40
C ARG A 53 -2.17 -7.25 7.92
N GLY A 54 -1.86 -8.52 7.75
CA GLY A 54 -2.74 -9.63 8.14
C GLY A 54 -3.83 -9.95 7.11
N ILE A 55 -3.96 -9.18 6.03
CA ILE A 55 -4.87 -9.47 4.92
C ILE A 55 -4.12 -10.28 3.86
N MET A 56 -4.53 -11.51 3.65
CA MET A 56 -3.94 -12.40 2.67
C MET A 56 -4.50 -12.10 1.27
N VAL A 57 -3.73 -12.44 0.23
CA VAL A 57 -4.22 -12.36 -1.16
C VAL A 57 -5.43 -13.28 -1.35
N GLU A 58 -5.43 -14.41 -0.66
CA GLU A 58 -6.53 -15.36 -0.56
C GLU A 58 -7.82 -14.70 -0.08
N ASP A 59 -7.74 -13.83 0.93
CA ASP A 59 -8.89 -13.08 1.45
C ASP A 59 -9.43 -12.13 0.36
N MET A 60 -8.54 -11.40 -0.33
CA MET A 60 -8.94 -10.49 -1.41
C MET A 60 -9.59 -11.22 -2.59
N ILE A 61 -9.12 -12.44 -2.90
CA ILE A 61 -9.73 -13.30 -3.93
C ILE A 61 -11.12 -13.76 -3.46
N ASN A 62 -11.24 -14.22 -2.21
CA ASN A 62 -12.51 -14.66 -1.64
C ASN A 62 -13.54 -13.52 -1.63
N ASP A 63 -13.15 -12.33 -1.15
CA ASP A 63 -13.98 -11.11 -1.18
C ASP A 63 -14.45 -10.78 -2.60
N THR A 64 -13.59 -11.00 -3.59
CA THR A 64 -13.93 -10.77 -5.00
C THR A 64 -15.02 -11.73 -5.46
N ILE A 65 -14.89 -13.03 -5.14
CA ILE A 65 -15.87 -14.05 -5.54
C ILE A 65 -17.18 -13.88 -4.77
N GLU A 66 -17.13 -13.65 -3.46
CA GLU A 66 -18.30 -13.38 -2.63
C GLU A 66 -19.10 -12.17 -3.13
N ALA A 67 -18.40 -11.12 -3.59
CA ALA A 67 -19.06 -9.95 -4.15
C ALA A 67 -19.89 -10.29 -5.41
N PHE A 68 -19.54 -11.31 -6.19
CA PHE A 68 -20.36 -11.78 -7.31
C PHE A 68 -21.48 -12.74 -6.86
N LEU A 69 -21.28 -13.47 -5.76
CA LEU A 69 -22.26 -14.41 -5.20
C LEU A 69 -23.29 -13.76 -4.27
N LYS A 70 -23.18 -12.44 -4.03
CA LYS A 70 -24.16 -11.68 -3.24
C LYS A 70 -25.25 -11.08 -4.12
N GLU A 71 -26.50 -11.22 -3.70
CA GLU A 71 -27.63 -10.56 -4.34
C GLU A 71 -27.48 -9.03 -4.24
N GLY A 72 -27.52 -8.34 -5.39
CA GLY A 72 -27.20 -6.89 -5.47
C GLY A 72 -25.71 -6.54 -5.39
N GLY A 73 -24.82 -7.55 -5.48
CA GLY A 73 -23.38 -7.38 -5.51
C GLY A 73 -22.82 -6.91 -6.86
N ARG A 74 -21.71 -7.51 -7.30
CA ARG A 74 -21.03 -7.15 -8.55
C ARG A 74 -21.79 -7.70 -9.76
N ASN A 75 -22.09 -6.81 -10.70
CA ASN A 75 -22.71 -7.17 -11.97
C ASN A 75 -21.69 -7.64 -13.00
N TRP A 76 -22.05 -8.64 -13.80
CA TRP A 76 -21.32 -9.00 -15.01
C TRP A 76 -21.97 -8.38 -16.25
N TYR A 77 -21.27 -7.43 -16.87
CA TYR A 77 -21.70 -6.77 -18.09
C TYR A 77 -21.18 -7.53 -19.32
N MET A 78 -21.92 -8.54 -19.76
CA MET A 78 -21.53 -9.44 -20.87
C MET A 78 -21.16 -8.68 -22.16
N ASN A 79 -21.80 -7.54 -22.41
CA ASN A 79 -21.54 -6.73 -23.61
C ASN A 79 -20.17 -6.01 -23.57
N LYS A 80 -19.61 -5.75 -22.39
CA LYS A 80 -18.34 -5.01 -22.22
C LYS A 80 -17.17 -5.96 -21.96
N HIS A 81 -17.43 -7.04 -21.22
CA HIS A 81 -16.46 -8.08 -20.89
C HIS A 81 -17.11 -9.44 -21.10
N PRO A 82 -17.12 -9.97 -22.34
CA PRO A 82 -17.71 -11.29 -22.62
C PRO A 82 -16.92 -12.43 -21.95
N ASP A 83 -15.65 -12.18 -21.62
CA ASP A 83 -14.81 -13.09 -20.86
C ASP A 83 -14.96 -12.83 -19.36
N PHE A 84 -15.61 -13.77 -18.67
CA PHE A 84 -15.87 -13.66 -17.24
C PHE A 84 -14.59 -13.75 -16.39
N ARG A 85 -13.53 -14.44 -16.86
CA ARG A 85 -12.23 -14.45 -16.17
C ARG A 85 -11.64 -13.05 -16.09
N LYS A 86 -11.71 -12.29 -17.19
CA LYS A 86 -11.27 -10.88 -17.21
C LYS A 86 -12.13 -9.99 -16.31
N GLN A 87 -13.43 -10.29 -16.20
CA GLN A 87 -14.32 -9.59 -15.29
C GLN A 87 -13.91 -9.84 -13.82
N ILE A 88 -13.55 -11.07 -13.46
CA ILE A 88 -13.03 -11.40 -12.11
C ILE A 88 -11.69 -10.70 -11.86
N ILE A 89 -10.75 -10.72 -12.81
CA ILE A 89 -9.46 -10.01 -12.67
C ILE A 89 -9.67 -8.51 -12.45
N SER A 90 -10.56 -7.88 -13.23
CA SER A 90 -10.88 -6.46 -13.06
C SER A 90 -11.55 -6.17 -11.72
N ALA A 91 -12.39 -7.09 -11.22
CA ALA A 91 -13.01 -6.96 -9.91
C ALA A 91 -11.97 -7.10 -8.78
N LEU A 92 -11.03 -8.03 -8.93
CA LEU A 92 -9.91 -8.24 -8.01
C LEU A 92 -9.01 -7.00 -7.93
N ASP A 93 -8.67 -6.38 -9.06
CA ASP A 93 -7.93 -5.10 -9.07
C ASP A 93 -8.63 -4.01 -8.26
N SER A 94 -9.97 -3.97 -8.34
CA SER A 94 -10.80 -3.04 -7.56
C SER A 94 -10.82 -3.39 -6.08
N VAL A 95 -10.91 -4.67 -5.71
CA VAL A 95 -10.83 -5.10 -4.30
C VAL A 95 -9.47 -4.75 -3.73
N ILE A 96 -8.37 -5.12 -4.40
CA ILE A 96 -6.99 -4.77 -3.99
C ILE A 96 -6.86 -3.26 -3.78
N SER A 97 -7.29 -2.45 -4.75
CA SER A 97 -7.16 -0.99 -4.65
C SER A 97 -7.94 -0.42 -3.47
N ASN A 98 -9.16 -0.93 -3.23
CA ASN A 98 -10.01 -0.47 -2.13
C ASN A 98 -9.44 -0.90 -0.77
N THR A 99 -9.06 -2.17 -0.64
CA THR A 99 -8.47 -2.72 0.58
C THR A 99 -7.19 -1.97 0.94
N LEU A 100 -6.28 -1.78 -0.02
CA LEU A 100 -5.05 -1.01 0.22
C LEU A 100 -5.36 0.44 0.56
N SER A 101 -6.27 1.10 -0.17
CA SER A 101 -6.63 2.48 0.12
C SER A 101 -7.20 2.63 1.53
N MET A 102 -8.12 1.74 1.93
CA MET A 102 -8.72 1.75 3.26
C MET A 102 -7.70 1.48 4.35
N GLU A 103 -6.86 0.46 4.19
CA GLU A 103 -5.85 0.12 5.21
C GLU A 103 -4.77 1.20 5.30
N LEU A 104 -4.32 1.77 4.18
CA LEU A 104 -3.37 2.88 4.18
C LEU A 104 -3.99 4.13 4.82
N VAL A 105 -5.27 4.43 4.56
CA VAL A 105 -6.00 5.53 5.22
C VAL A 105 -6.17 5.27 6.71
N LYS A 106 -6.58 4.06 7.11
CA LYS A 106 -6.62 3.66 8.53
C LYS A 106 -5.27 3.88 9.18
N THR A 107 -4.16 3.70 8.48
CA THR A 107 -2.84 4.01 9.05
C THR A 107 -2.73 5.49 9.36
N TYR A 108 -3.11 6.38 8.46
CA TYR A 108 -3.14 7.82 8.76
C TYR A 108 -4.05 8.14 9.97
N ASP A 109 -5.25 7.57 10.02
CA ASP A 109 -6.19 7.80 11.13
C ASP A 109 -5.73 7.15 12.46
N THR A 110 -5.09 5.98 12.40
CA THR A 110 -4.59 5.28 13.58
C THR A 110 -3.27 5.88 14.03
N PHE A 111 -2.44 6.47 13.16
CA PHE A 111 -1.27 7.27 13.57
C PHE A 111 -1.70 8.56 14.28
N GLU A 112 -2.80 9.22 13.86
CA GLU A 112 -3.39 10.35 14.61
C GLU A 112 -3.90 9.93 16.01
N LEU A 113 -4.40 8.70 16.16
CA LEU A 113 -4.91 8.18 17.44
C LEU A 113 -3.84 7.51 18.33
N LEU A 114 -2.76 6.97 17.74
CA LEU A 114 -1.68 6.27 18.45
C LEU A 114 -0.59 7.20 19.00
N GLU A 115 -0.60 8.50 18.68
CA GLU A 115 0.21 9.47 19.43
C GLU A 115 -0.19 9.57 20.92
N ASN A 116 -1.29 8.93 21.35
CA ASN A 116 -1.76 8.90 22.74
C ASN A 116 -1.81 7.54 23.44
N ASP A 117 -1.45 6.41 22.82
CA ASP A 117 -1.45 5.14 23.56
C ASP A 117 -0.25 4.23 23.24
N SER A 118 0.34 3.77 24.33
CA SER A 118 1.62 3.11 24.50
C SER A 118 1.78 1.75 23.82
N GLU A 119 2.99 1.55 23.28
CA GLU A 119 3.79 0.31 23.16
C GLU A 119 3.07 -1.02 22.87
N MET A 120 3.12 -1.44 21.60
CA MET A 120 3.22 -2.87 21.26
C MET A 120 4.56 -3.14 20.58
N SER A 121 5.36 -3.99 21.21
CA SER A 121 6.72 -4.35 20.80
C SER A 121 6.72 -5.10 19.45
N PHE A 122 6.86 -4.35 18.36
CA PHE A 122 7.59 -4.84 17.20
C PHE A 122 9.05 -5.06 17.63
N ASP A 123 9.74 -6.03 17.04
CA ASP A 123 11.20 -6.07 17.09
C ASP A 123 11.75 -4.92 16.23
N ASP A 124 11.60 -3.72 16.80
CA ASP A 124 11.93 -2.42 16.24
C ASP A 124 13.41 -2.10 16.46
N SER A 125 14.17 -3.07 17.01
CA SER A 125 15.60 -2.93 17.26
C SER A 125 16.33 -2.57 15.97
N ASN A 126 16.11 -3.34 14.90
CA ASN A 126 16.77 -3.10 13.62
C ASN A 126 16.36 -1.76 12.96
N TYR A 127 15.11 -1.32 13.10
CA TYR A 127 14.67 -0.02 12.56
C TYR A 127 15.22 1.14 13.38
N LYS A 128 15.16 1.07 14.72
CA LYS A 128 15.73 2.05 15.64
C LYS A 128 17.24 2.14 15.50
N ASP A 129 17.92 1.02 15.31
CA ASP A 129 19.38 0.98 15.08
C ASP A 129 19.75 1.63 13.75
N LEU A 130 19.00 1.35 12.68
CA LEU A 130 19.18 2.00 11.38
C LEU A 130 18.89 3.50 11.42
N LEU A 131 17.81 3.91 12.09
CA LEU A 131 17.44 5.31 12.26
C LEU A 131 18.49 6.05 13.10
N SER A 132 18.96 5.43 14.19
CA SER A 132 20.03 5.96 15.02
C SER A 132 21.32 6.14 14.22
N ALA A 133 21.72 5.14 13.42
CA ALA A 133 22.88 5.24 12.53
C ALA A 133 22.73 6.38 11.51
N CYS A 134 21.53 6.58 10.96
CA CYS A 134 21.25 7.70 10.06
C CYS A 134 21.34 9.05 10.78
N HIS A 135 20.82 9.16 12.00
CA HIS A 135 20.88 10.38 12.81
C HIS A 135 22.29 10.72 13.26
N GLU A 136 23.10 9.74 13.64
CA GLU A 136 24.52 9.93 13.94
C GLU A 136 25.27 10.47 12.74
N GLU A 137 24.99 9.94 11.54
CA GLU A 137 25.63 10.42 10.32
C GLU A 137 25.14 11.80 9.92
N LEU A 138 23.85 12.09 10.05
CA LEU A 138 23.35 13.44 9.83
C LEU A 138 24.02 14.45 10.79
N LYS A 139 24.18 14.08 12.07
CA LYS A 139 24.89 14.89 13.06
C LYS A 139 26.35 15.10 12.68
N SER A 140 27.05 14.06 12.24
CA SER A 140 28.45 14.14 11.80
C SER A 140 28.62 15.08 10.59
N MET A 141 27.59 15.14 9.73
CA MET A 141 27.49 16.05 8.59
C MET A 141 26.96 17.45 8.94
N GLY A 142 26.85 17.78 10.24
CA GLY A 142 26.40 19.09 10.72
C GLY A 142 24.92 19.37 10.44
N ALA A 143 24.07 18.35 10.48
CA ALA A 143 22.63 18.54 10.33
C ALA A 143 22.04 19.34 11.49
N THR A 144 21.08 20.22 11.18
CA THR A 144 20.38 21.03 12.18
C THR A 144 19.34 20.20 12.92
N ASP A 145 18.90 20.65 14.10
CA ASP A 145 17.85 19.97 14.87
C ASP A 145 16.56 19.77 14.05
N LEU A 146 16.19 20.78 13.25
CA LEU A 146 15.07 20.67 12.31
C LEU A 146 15.29 19.62 11.22
N GLU A 147 16.52 19.44 10.74
CA GLU A 147 16.81 18.41 9.74
C GLU A 147 16.74 17.01 10.33
N LEU A 148 17.16 16.84 11.59
CA LEU A 148 17.03 15.58 12.32
C LEU A 148 15.56 15.27 12.61
N LEU A 149 14.82 16.25 13.14
CA LEU A 149 13.39 16.14 13.43
C LEU A 149 12.58 15.76 12.19
N LEU A 150 12.92 16.34 11.04
CA LEU A 150 12.19 16.10 9.79
C LEU A 150 12.70 14.91 9.00
N PHE A 151 13.82 14.29 9.38
CA PHE A 151 14.42 13.22 8.60
C PHE A 151 13.46 12.03 8.44
N GLU A 152 13.02 11.47 9.56
CA GLU A 152 12.07 10.36 9.56
C GLU A 152 10.72 10.73 8.91
N PRO A 153 9.98 11.76 9.37
CA PRO A 153 8.66 12.03 8.83
C PRO A 153 8.69 12.48 7.37
N TYR A 154 9.72 13.20 6.92
CA TYR A 154 9.72 13.80 5.58
C TYR A 154 10.50 13.00 4.52
N ILE A 155 11.45 12.16 4.93
CA ILE A 155 12.24 11.30 4.03
C ILE A 155 11.81 9.84 4.13
N ILE A 156 11.71 9.29 5.35
CA ILE A 156 11.39 7.86 5.53
C ILE A 156 9.89 7.64 5.32
N ASN A 157 9.05 8.44 6.01
CA ASN A 157 7.60 8.31 5.96
C ASN A 157 6.96 9.09 4.80
N GLU A 158 7.77 9.82 4.03
CA GLU A 158 7.36 10.62 2.87
C GLU A 158 6.12 11.51 3.11
N MET A 159 5.96 12.05 4.32
CA MET A 159 4.81 12.90 4.68
C MET A 159 4.70 14.10 3.74
N LYS A 160 3.47 14.49 3.41
CA LYS A 160 3.25 15.64 2.53
C LYS A 160 3.69 16.90 3.25
N ARG A 161 4.25 17.81 2.46
CA ARG A 161 4.77 19.09 2.94
C ARG A 161 3.71 19.94 3.65
N ASN A 162 2.49 19.96 3.12
CA ASN A 162 1.39 20.71 3.72
C ASN A 162 1.03 20.15 5.10
N ASP A 163 1.02 18.83 5.25
CA ASP A 163 0.70 18.15 6.51
C ASP A 163 1.79 18.46 7.55
N LEU A 164 3.07 18.39 7.16
CA LEU A 164 4.20 18.80 8.02
C LEU A 164 4.17 20.30 8.38
N SER A 165 3.72 21.14 7.44
CA SER A 165 3.60 22.59 7.66
C SER A 165 2.54 22.90 8.70
N GLN A 166 1.41 22.19 8.65
CA GLN A 166 0.33 22.30 9.64
C GLN A 166 0.74 21.72 10.99
N LEU A 167 1.40 20.57 11.01
CA LEU A 167 1.79 19.86 12.23
C LEU A 167 2.86 20.61 13.04
N LEU A 168 3.90 21.11 12.35
CA LEU A 168 5.08 21.68 13.01
C LEU A 168 5.11 23.21 12.98
N GLY A 169 4.13 23.86 12.35
CA GLY A 169 4.10 25.32 12.17
C GLY A 169 5.23 25.87 11.31
N ILE A 170 5.91 25.01 10.54
CA ILE A 170 7.03 25.39 9.66
C ILE A 170 6.47 25.78 8.30
N SER A 171 7.00 26.84 7.69
CA SER A 171 6.54 27.23 6.35
C SER A 171 6.86 26.18 5.28
N ASN A 172 5.99 26.05 4.28
CA ASN A 172 6.23 25.18 3.13
C ASN A 172 7.56 25.50 2.41
N GLU A 173 7.97 26.76 2.35
CA GLU A 173 9.24 27.16 1.76
C GLU A 173 10.42 26.62 2.58
N GLU A 174 10.37 26.77 3.89
CA GLU A 174 11.39 26.29 4.81
C GLU A 174 11.49 24.77 4.81
N LEU A 175 10.37 24.04 4.80
CA LEU A 175 10.34 22.60 4.60
C LEU A 175 11.01 22.20 3.27
N THR A 176 10.76 22.94 2.19
CA THR A 176 11.42 22.68 0.90
C THR A 176 12.93 22.82 1.00
N ASN A 177 13.41 23.84 1.72
CA ASN A 177 14.83 24.08 1.91
C ASN A 177 15.47 23.01 2.81
N ILE A 178 14.79 22.61 3.88
CA ILE A 178 15.21 21.50 4.75
C ILE A 178 15.34 20.21 3.94
N LYS A 179 14.32 19.84 3.15
CA LYS A 179 14.36 18.63 2.31
C LYS A 179 15.51 18.66 1.31
N LYS A 180 15.79 19.81 0.69
CA LYS A 180 16.95 19.96 -0.21
C LYS A 180 18.28 19.71 0.51
N ARG A 181 18.44 20.23 1.73
CA ARG A 181 19.66 20.02 2.52
C ARG A 181 19.81 18.57 2.96
N ILE A 182 18.73 17.92 3.37
CA ILE A 182 18.73 16.48 3.70
C ILE A 182 19.07 15.64 2.47
N ASN A 183 18.43 15.91 1.32
CA ASN A 183 18.68 15.19 0.07
C ASN A 183 20.13 15.23 -0.40
N ARG A 184 20.88 16.30 -0.08
CA ARG A 184 22.32 16.39 -0.37
C ARG A 184 23.17 15.48 0.52
N LYS A 185 22.68 15.14 1.72
CA LYS A 185 23.34 14.26 2.70
C LYS A 185 23.00 12.78 2.46
N LEU A 186 21.84 12.48 1.85
CA LEU A 186 21.37 11.10 1.59
C LEU A 186 22.38 10.19 0.84
N PRO A 187 23.11 10.64 -0.20
CA PRO A 187 24.08 9.78 -0.87
C PRO A 187 25.16 9.24 0.07
N PHE A 188 25.63 10.06 1.00
CA PHE A 188 26.66 9.70 1.97
C PHE A 188 26.14 8.74 3.04
N ILE A 189 24.91 8.97 3.52
CA ILE A 189 24.21 8.06 4.43
C ILE A 189 24.05 6.69 3.76
N LYS A 190 23.65 6.66 2.47
CA LYS A 190 23.51 5.41 1.70
C LYS A 190 24.83 4.67 1.55
N GLU A 191 25.92 5.38 1.31
CA GLU A 191 27.27 4.79 1.22
C GLU A 191 27.72 4.19 2.55
N LYS A 192 27.42 4.85 3.67
CA LYS A 192 27.77 4.35 5.00
C LYS A 192 26.93 3.14 5.42
N LEU A 193 25.64 3.13 5.09
CA LEU A 193 24.76 1.98 5.32
C LEU A 193 25.20 0.75 4.51
N LYS A 194 25.78 0.95 3.31
CA LYS A 194 26.41 -0.13 2.53
C LYS A 194 27.63 -0.71 3.22
N VAL A 195 28.51 0.14 3.75
CA VAL A 195 29.73 -0.29 4.47
C VAL A 195 29.38 -1.05 5.76
N LEU A 196 28.25 -0.72 6.38
CA LEU A 196 27.75 -1.37 7.60
C LEU A 196 26.93 -2.65 7.33
N ASN A 197 26.91 -3.16 6.09
CA ASN A 197 26.20 -4.40 5.69
C ASN A 197 24.67 -4.36 5.87
N TYR A 198 24.05 -3.17 5.83
CA TYR A 198 22.60 -3.02 5.93
C TYR A 198 21.85 -3.13 4.57
N GLU A 199 22.54 -3.40 3.46
CA GLU A 199 21.88 -3.77 2.19
C GLU A 199 21.61 -5.29 2.15
N LYS A 200 20.33 -5.68 2.17
CA LYS A 200 19.84 -6.95 1.63
C LYS A 200 19.06 -6.69 0.35
#